data_AF-A0A843JAS6-F1
#
_entry.id   AF-A0A843JAS6-F1
#
_cell.length_a   1.000
_cell.length_b   1.000
_cell.length_c   1.000
_cell.angle_alpha   90.00
_cell.angle_beta   90.00
_cell.angle_gamma   90.00
#
_symmetry.space_group_name_H-M   'P 1'
#
loop_
_entity.id
_entity.type
_entity.pdbx_description
1 polymer ?
#
loop_
_entity_poly.entity_id
_entity_poly.type
_entity_poly.pdbx_seq_one_letter_code
_entity_poly.pdbx_strand_id
1 'polypeptide(L)'
;AGKEYGTGSSRDWAAKGPFLLGIRAVIAESFERIHRSNLVGMGIVPLQFLPGQNCETLQLDGTETFDIDLSDLEPKGEIYVTAYKDGKKLEFKTICRVDVPAEVEYIAIGGILQYVLRRMAKE
;
A
#
# COMPACT_ATOMS: atom_id res chain seq x y z
N ALA A 1 2.91 9.74 2.71
CA ALA A 1 1.75 10.63 2.95
C ALA A 1 1.56 10.81 4.45
N GLY A 2 0.87 11.88 4.87
CA GLY A 2 0.61 12.18 6.28
C GLY A 2 -0.54 11.35 6.86
N LYS A 3 -1.25 11.95 7.82
CA LYS A 3 -2.42 11.36 8.49
C LYS A 3 -3.67 11.44 7.63
N GLU A 4 -4.58 10.49 7.85
CA GLU A 4 -5.91 10.44 7.26
C GLU A 4 -5.89 10.51 5.72
N TYR A 5 -4.93 9.81 5.12
CA TYR A 5 -4.77 9.80 3.68
C TYR A 5 -6.03 9.25 3.00
N GLY A 6 -6.58 10.05 2.08
CA GLY A 6 -7.81 9.72 1.37
C GLY A 6 -9.10 10.23 1.99
N THR A 7 -9.04 11.07 3.03
CA THR A 7 -10.23 11.71 3.60
C THR A 7 -10.96 12.58 2.57
N GLY A 8 -12.28 12.42 2.52
CA GLY A 8 -13.17 13.18 1.65
C GLY A 8 -14.28 12.32 1.06
N SER A 9 -14.94 12.84 0.02
CA SER A 9 -15.97 12.09 -0.70
C SER A 9 -15.37 10.83 -1.33
N SER A 10 -16.04 9.68 -1.17
CA SER A 10 -15.69 8.47 -1.91
C SER A 10 -15.79 8.77 -3.42
N ARG A 11 -14.64 8.71 -4.10
CA ARG A 11 -14.53 8.88 -5.55
C ARG A 11 -13.82 7.66 -6.08
N ASP A 12 -14.45 6.89 -6.96
CA ASP A 12 -13.87 5.68 -7.56
C ASP A 12 -12.49 5.93 -8.20
N TRP A 13 -12.27 7.14 -8.71
CA TRP A 13 -11.02 7.57 -9.32
C TRP A 13 -9.87 7.78 -8.33
N ALA A 14 -10.14 7.89 -7.03
CA ALA A 14 -9.12 8.11 -6.01
C ALA A 14 -8.13 6.93 -5.90
N ALA A 15 -8.53 5.71 -6.30
CA ALA A 15 -7.62 4.56 -6.39
C ALA A 15 -7.29 4.19 -7.84
N LYS A 16 -8.24 4.32 -8.77
CA LYS A 16 -8.01 4.01 -10.19
C LYS A 16 -6.98 4.93 -10.85
N GLY A 17 -6.99 6.23 -10.52
CA GLY A 17 -6.02 7.19 -11.02
C GLY A 17 -4.58 6.80 -10.66
N PRO A 18 -4.25 6.68 -9.36
CA PRO A 18 -2.94 6.16 -8.90
C PRO A 18 -2.52 4.86 -9.59
N PHE A 19 -3.44 3.89 -9.71
CA PHE A 19 -3.14 2.62 -10.37
C PHE A 19 -2.71 2.80 -11.83
N LEU A 20 -3.42 3.63 -12.59
CA LEU A 20 -3.11 3.94 -13.99
C LEU A 20 -1.82 4.74 -14.16
N LEU A 21 -1.42 5.51 -13.14
CA LEU A 21 -0.11 6.17 -13.09
C LEU A 21 1.03 5.21 -12.70
N GLY A 22 0.73 3.93 -12.49
CA GLY A 22 1.73 2.91 -12.16
C GLY A 22 2.05 2.80 -10.67
N ILE A 23 1.31 3.49 -9.79
CA ILE A 23 1.51 3.36 -8.33
C ILE A 23 1.19 1.92 -7.90
N ARG A 24 2.07 1.33 -7.08
CA ARG A 24 1.95 -0.05 -6.58
C ARG A 24 1.81 -0.14 -5.06
N ALA A 25 2.32 0.85 -4.34
CA ALA A 25 2.17 0.96 -2.90
C ALA A 25 2.00 2.43 -2.50
N VAL A 26 1.36 2.65 -1.36
CA VAL A 26 1.27 3.96 -0.71
C VAL A 26 1.72 3.79 0.73
N ILE A 27 2.68 4.61 1.17
CA ILE A 27 3.11 4.66 2.57
C ILE A 27 2.51 5.91 3.22
N ALA A 28 1.77 5.76 4.32
CA ALA A 28 1.13 6.88 5.04
C ALA A 28 1.20 6.74 6.57
N GLU A 29 0.93 7.80 7.32
CA GLU A 29 0.80 7.70 8.79
C GLU A 29 -0.53 7.06 9.20
N SER A 30 -1.59 7.33 8.45
CA SER A 30 -2.88 6.64 8.59
C SER A 30 -3.72 6.83 7.32
N PHE A 31 -4.75 5.99 7.18
CA PHE A 31 -5.67 5.99 6.03
C PHE A 31 -7.10 6.21 6.47
N GLU A 32 -7.88 6.91 5.65
CA GLU A 32 -9.34 6.84 5.73
C GLU A 32 -9.79 5.41 5.35
N ARG A 33 -10.80 4.89 6.05
CA ARG A 33 -11.25 3.49 5.96
C ARG A 33 -11.68 3.09 4.56
N ILE A 34 -12.52 3.88 3.90
CA ILE A 34 -13.06 3.57 2.56
C ILE A 34 -11.95 3.68 1.51
N HIS A 35 -11.12 4.72 1.60
CA HIS A 35 -10.01 4.91 0.68
C HIS A 35 -9.00 3.75 0.76
N ARG A 36 -8.67 3.28 1.96
CA ARG A 36 -7.84 2.08 2.17
C ARG A 36 -8.37 0.89 1.39
N SER A 37 -9.66 0.58 1.54
CA SER A 37 -10.29 -0.54 0.83
C SER A 37 -10.27 -0.36 -0.69
N ASN A 38 -10.43 0.87 -1.18
CA ASN A 38 -10.34 1.15 -2.62
C ASN A 38 -8.93 0.91 -3.18
N LEU A 39 -7.88 1.29 -2.44
CA LEU A 39 -6.48 1.01 -2.84
C LEU A 39 -6.25 -0.49 -2.98
N VAL A 40 -6.64 -1.26 -1.96
CA VAL A 40 -6.54 -2.73 -1.94
C VAL A 40 -7.32 -3.34 -3.10
N GLY A 41 -8.54 -2.85 -3.36
CA GLY A 41 -9.36 -3.31 -4.48
C GLY A 41 -8.70 -3.09 -5.84
N MET A 42 -7.87 -2.05 -5.98
CA MET A 42 -7.06 -1.79 -7.18
C MET A 42 -5.72 -2.54 -7.19
N GLY A 43 -5.40 -3.32 -6.16
CA GLY A 43 -4.11 -4.00 -6.02
C GLY A 43 -2.96 -3.08 -5.60
N ILE A 44 -3.27 -1.88 -5.08
CA ILE A 44 -2.27 -0.98 -4.49
C ILE A 44 -2.12 -1.34 -3.01
N VAL A 45 -0.89 -1.57 -2.56
CA VAL A 45 -0.60 -1.97 -1.18
C VAL A 45 -0.61 -0.73 -0.25
N PRO A 46 -1.53 -0.63 0.72
CA PRO A 46 -1.49 0.44 1.71
C PRO A 46 -0.56 0.05 2.87
N LEU A 47 0.55 0.76 3.01
CA LEU A 47 1.51 0.60 4.08
C LEU A 47 1.40 1.76 5.06
N GLN A 48 1.39 1.45 6.35
CA GLN A 48 1.37 2.46 7.39
C GLN A 48 2.70 2.50 8.13
N PHE A 49 3.24 3.69 8.40
CA PHE A 49 4.36 3.82 9.33
C PHE A 49 4.01 3.23 10.71
N LEU A 50 5.03 2.74 11.42
CA LEU A 50 4.86 2.35 12.82
C LEU A 50 4.47 3.56 13.68
N PRO A 51 3.82 3.36 14.84
CA PRO A 51 3.45 4.45 15.74
C PRO A 51 4.66 5.35 16.08
N GLY A 52 4.50 6.67 15.87
CA GLY A 52 5.55 7.65 16.11
C GLY A 52 6.57 7.81 14.98
N GLN A 53 6.45 7.04 13.89
CA GLN A 53 7.25 7.21 12.68
C GLN A 53 6.47 7.93 11.57
N ASN A 54 7.20 8.71 10.79
CA ASN A 54 6.75 9.38 9.58
C ASN A 54 7.97 9.75 8.71
N CYS A 55 7.74 10.39 7.56
CA CYS A 55 8.83 10.82 6.67
C CYS A 55 9.87 11.71 7.37
N GLU A 56 9.46 12.65 8.21
CA GLU A 56 10.38 13.57 8.90
C GLU A 56 11.28 12.86 9.91
N THR A 57 10.71 12.00 10.75
CA THR A 57 11.45 11.21 11.75
C THR A 57 12.43 10.23 11.11
N LEU A 58 12.11 9.74 9.92
CA LEU A 58 12.94 8.82 9.13
C LEU A 58 13.85 9.56 8.13
N GLN A 59 13.77 10.89 8.07
CA GLN A 59 14.54 11.73 7.14
C GLN A 59 14.34 11.36 5.66
N LEU A 60 13.13 10.92 5.31
CA LEU A 60 12.72 10.63 3.93
C LEU A 60 12.23 11.91 3.26
N ASP A 61 12.85 12.29 2.14
CA ASP A 61 12.44 13.47 1.36
C ASP A 61 11.76 13.13 0.01
N GLY A 62 11.61 11.84 -0.29
CA GLY A 62 10.93 11.35 -1.48
C GLY A 62 11.84 11.21 -2.70
N THR A 63 13.13 11.51 -2.57
CA THR A 63 14.14 11.24 -3.61
C THR A 63 14.70 9.81 -3.54
N GLU A 64 14.32 9.06 -2.51
CA GLU A 64 14.78 7.69 -2.31
C GLU A 64 14.15 6.71 -3.31
N THR A 65 14.90 5.65 -3.63
CA THR A 65 14.31 4.45 -4.24
C THR A 65 13.86 3.51 -3.14
N PHE A 66 12.62 3.02 -3.22
CA PHE A 66 12.04 2.14 -2.23
C PHE A 66 11.97 0.70 -2.74
N ASP A 67 12.47 -0.22 -1.94
CA ASP A 67 12.28 -1.66 -2.08
C ASP A 67 11.38 -2.15 -0.94
N ILE A 68 10.34 -2.91 -1.29
CA ILE A 68 9.27 -3.31 -0.37
C ILE A 68 9.12 -4.82 -0.48
N ASP A 69 9.45 -5.52 0.59
CA ASP A 69 9.36 -6.98 0.63
C ASP A 69 7.92 -7.42 0.93
N LEU A 70 7.26 -7.99 -0.08
CA LEU A 70 5.87 -8.46 0.01
C LEU A 70 5.77 -10.00 0.10
N SER A 71 6.87 -10.69 0.35
CA SER A 71 6.93 -12.16 0.33
C SER A 71 6.00 -12.81 1.36
N ASP A 72 5.92 -12.22 2.55
CA ASP A 72 5.13 -12.70 3.70
C ASP A 72 3.95 -11.76 4.00
N LEU A 73 3.18 -11.40 2.96
CA LEU A 73 2.06 -10.48 3.10
C LEU A 73 0.91 -11.08 3.91
N GLU A 74 0.78 -10.65 5.16
CA GLU A 74 -0.33 -11.02 6.05
C GLU A 74 -1.21 -9.82 6.42
N PRO A 75 -2.51 -10.02 6.73
CA PRO A 75 -3.36 -8.95 7.21
C PRO A 75 -2.77 -8.29 8.46
N LYS A 76 -2.57 -6.96 8.42
CA LYS A 76 -1.96 -6.17 9.51
C LYS A 76 -0.53 -6.62 9.89
N GLY A 77 0.12 -7.43 9.05
CA GLY A 77 1.50 -7.86 9.24
C GLY A 77 2.50 -6.73 9.07
N GLU A 78 3.70 -6.91 9.62
CA GLU A 78 4.81 -6.00 9.40
C GLU A 78 5.47 -6.26 8.03
N ILE A 79 5.79 -5.20 7.31
CA ILE A 79 6.45 -5.22 6.01
C ILE A 79 7.75 -4.43 6.10
N TYR A 80 8.85 -5.05 5.70
CA TYR A 80 10.16 -4.41 5.62
C TYR A 80 10.23 -3.53 4.39
N VAL A 81 10.65 -2.28 4.60
CA VAL A 81 10.89 -1.31 3.54
C VAL A 81 12.33 -0.84 3.63
N THR A 82 13.01 -0.89 2.49
CA THR A 82 14.34 -0.34 2.34
C THR A 82 14.29 0.89 1.45
N ALA A 83 14.74 2.03 1.97
CA ALA A 83 14.97 3.24 1.21
C ALA A 83 16.46 3.38 0.86
N TYR A 84 16.75 3.64 -0.41
CA TYR A 84 18.09 3.85 -0.94
C TYR A 84 18.28 5.28 -1.41
N LYS A 85 19.36 5.93 -0.96
CA LYS A 85 19.72 7.30 -1.35
C LYS A 85 21.23 7.50 -1.34
N ASP A 86 21.80 7.93 -2.46
CA ASP A 86 23.23 8.25 -2.56
C ASP A 86 24.16 7.16 -1.98
N GLY A 87 23.82 5.89 -2.20
CA GLY A 87 24.56 4.73 -1.67
C GLY A 87 24.32 4.42 -0.19
N LYS A 88 23.49 5.21 0.52
CA LYS A 88 23.01 4.92 1.87
C LYS A 88 21.74 4.08 1.82
N LYS A 89 21.63 3.17 2.79
CA LYS A 89 20.48 2.30 3.01
C LYS A 89 19.82 2.70 4.34
N LEU A 90 18.51 2.90 4.32
CA LEU A 90 17.68 3.03 5.51
C LEU A 90 16.64 1.92 5.50
N GLU A 91 16.61 1.13 6.56
CA GLU A 91 15.62 0.07 6.75
C GLU A 91 14.65 0.46 7.84
N PHE A 92 13.36 0.28 7.55
CA PHE A 92 12.30 0.50 8.51
C PHE A 92 11.15 -0.47 8.25
N LYS A 93 10.27 -0.58 9.24
CA LYS A 93 9.09 -1.42 9.17
C LYS A 93 7.86 -0.57 8.94
N THR A 94 6.89 -1.15 8.25
CA THR A 94 5.55 -0.62 8.07
C THR A 94 4.53 -1.68 8.43
N ILE A 95 3.28 -1.29 8.65
CA ILE A 95 2.16 -2.20 8.84
C ILE A 95 1.40 -2.28 7.52
N CYS A 96 1.24 -3.48 6.97
CA CYS A 96 0.35 -3.69 5.85
C CYS A 96 -1.10 -3.48 6.28
N ARG A 97 -1.75 -2.42 5.78
CA ARG A 97 -3.15 -2.10 6.10
C ARG A 97 -4.14 -2.88 5.23
N VAL A 98 -3.89 -4.17 5.07
CA VAL A 98 -4.86 -5.16 4.64
C VAL A 98 -5.56 -5.71 5.88
N ASP A 99 -6.89 -5.76 5.87
CA ASP A 99 -7.66 -6.10 7.06
C ASP A 99 -8.10 -7.57 7.10
N VAL A 100 -8.21 -8.24 5.96
CA VAL A 100 -8.73 -9.62 5.86
C VAL A 100 -7.92 -10.48 4.88
N PRO A 101 -7.87 -11.82 5.02
CA PRO A 101 -7.09 -12.68 4.13
C PRO A 101 -7.47 -12.57 2.64
N ALA A 102 -8.76 -12.41 2.32
CA ALA A 102 -9.21 -12.25 0.92
C ALA A 102 -8.59 -11.02 0.23
N GLU A 103 -8.33 -9.95 0.97
CA GLU A 103 -7.68 -8.75 0.43
C GLU A 103 -6.21 -9.01 0.03
N VAL A 104 -5.53 -9.96 0.69
CA VAL A 104 -4.17 -10.42 0.30
C VAL A 104 -4.23 -11.11 -1.06
N GLU A 105 -5.21 -11.99 -1.27
CA GLU A 105 -5.42 -12.65 -2.57
C GLU A 105 -5.72 -11.64 -3.68
N TYR A 106 -6.50 -10.59 -3.38
CA TYR A 106 -6.78 -9.52 -4.34
C TYR A 106 -5.49 -8.84 -4.77
N ILE A 107 -4.63 -8.44 -3.83
CA ILE A 107 -3.34 -7.80 -4.14
C ILE A 107 -2.46 -8.74 -4.98
N ALA A 108 -2.34 -10.01 -4.59
CA ALA A 108 -1.53 -11.00 -5.32
C ALA A 108 -2.00 -11.21 -6.77
N ILE A 109 -3.30 -11.03 -7.04
CA ILE A 109 -3.89 -11.16 -8.37
C ILE A 109 -3.97 -9.82 -9.14
N GLY A 110 -3.55 -8.72 -8.53
CA GLY A 110 -3.54 -7.38 -9.15
C GLY A 110 -4.87 -6.63 -9.05
N GLY A 111 -5.66 -6.92 -8.02
CA GLY A 111 -6.92 -6.27 -7.67
C GLY A 111 -8.14 -7.17 -7.75
N ILE A 112 -9.24 -6.71 -7.16
CA ILE A 112 -10.50 -7.47 -7.04
C ILE A 112 -11.11 -7.82 -8.40
N LEU A 113 -11.01 -6.92 -9.38
CA LEU A 113 -11.54 -7.18 -10.72
C LEU A 113 -10.79 -8.34 -11.40
N GLN A 114 -9.47 -8.36 -11.28
CA GLN A 114 -8.64 -9.44 -11.84
C GLN A 114 -8.92 -10.77 -11.12
N TYR A 115 -9.11 -10.72 -9.80
CA TYR A 115 -9.52 -11.87 -9.00
C TYR A 115 -10.81 -12.50 -9.52
N VAL A 116 -11.87 -11.69 -9.69
CA VAL A 116 -13.18 -12.16 -10.16
C VAL A 116 -13.10 -12.70 -11.58
N LEU A 117 -12.47 -11.96 -12.51
CA LEU A 117 -12.35 -12.38 -13.91
C LEU A 117 -11.63 -13.72 -14.06
N ARG A 118 -10.52 -13.92 -13.33
CA ARG A 118 -9.76 -15.18 -13.38
C ARG A 118 -10.51 -16.35 -12.76
N ARG A 119 -11.37 -16.11 -11.77
CA ARG A 119 -12.24 -17.15 -11.20
C ARG A 119 -13.31 -17.57 -12.19
N MET A 120 -14.01 -16.61 -12.78
CA MET A 120 -15.04 -16.89 -13.79
C MET A 120 -14.49 -17.61 -15.02
N ALA A 121 -13.25 -17.31 -15.43
CA ALA A 121 -12.62 -17.99 -16.58
C ALA A 121 -12.18 -19.43 -16.29
N LYS A 122 -12.18 -19.87 -15.03
CA LYS A 122 -11.86 -21.24 -14.62
C LYS A 122 -13.11 -22.11 -14.41
N GLU A 123 -14.29 -21.48 -14.37
CA GLU A 123 -15.60 -22.12 -14.35
C GLU A 123 -16.07 -22.44 -15.78
#